data_AF-Q24Y39-F1
#
_entry.id   AF-Q24Y39-F1
#
_cell.length_a   1.000
_cell.length_b   1.000
_cell.length_c   1.000
_cell.angle_alpha   90.00
_cell.angle_beta   90.00
_cell.angle_gamma   90.00
#
_symmetry.space_group_name_H-M   'P 1'
#
loop_
_entity.id
_entity.type
_entity.pdbx_description
1 polymer ?
#
loop_
_entity_poly.entity_id
_entity_poly.type
_entity_poly.pdbx_seq_one_letter_code
_entity_poly.pdbx_strand_id
1 'polypeptide(L)'
;MQPGETIQLDTGCLVAMTKTVNHDIRFAGDIKNALFGGEGLALGTLTGPGTVWLQSLPFCSLVILIFAVMKKSRSPQDILLG
;
A
#
# COMPACT_ATOMS: atom_id res chain seq x y z
N MET A 1 8.79 -3.83 18.20
CA MET A 1 9.70 -2.68 18.19
C MET A 1 10.19 -2.41 19.60
N GLN A 2 11.49 -2.24 19.77
CA GLN A 2 12.14 -1.84 21.01
C GLN A 2 12.08 -0.33 21.21
N PRO A 3 12.33 0.19 22.43
CA PRO A 3 12.39 1.63 22.66
C PRO A 3 13.44 2.31 21.75
N GLY A 4 13.03 3.38 21.05
CA GLY A 4 13.90 4.12 20.13
C GLY A 4 14.07 3.50 18.74
N GLU A 5 13.56 2.28 18.52
CA GLU A 5 13.57 1.66 17.20
C GLU A 5 12.67 2.46 16.25
N THR A 6 13.15 2.65 15.01
CA THR A 6 12.45 3.39 13.98
C THR A 6 12.33 2.53 12.73
N ILE A 7 11.13 2.46 12.16
CA ILE A 7 10.87 1.77 10.90
C ILE A 7 10.23 2.72 9.90
N GLN A 8 10.61 2.57 8.63
CA GLN A 8 9.95 3.21 7.51
C GLN A 8 9.10 2.19 6.78
N LEU A 9 7.87 2.56 6.45
CA LEU A 9 6.90 1.67 5.81
C LEU A 9 5.97 2.44 4.89
N ASP A 10 5.35 1.72 3.95
CA ASP A 10 4.23 2.26 3.19
C ASP A 10 3.00 2.35 4.12
N THR A 11 2.44 3.54 4.25
CA THR A 11 1.24 3.81 5.04
C THR A 11 0.03 3.02 4.55
N GLY A 12 -0.02 2.66 3.27
CA GLY A 12 -1.05 1.76 2.72
C GLY A 12 -0.97 0.33 3.26
N CYS A 13 0.17 -0.06 3.84
CA CYS A 13 0.39 -1.36 4.45
C CYS A 13 0.19 -1.37 5.97
N LEU A 14 -0.04 -0.21 6.60
CA LEU A 14 -0.21 -0.16 8.06
C LEU A 14 -1.64 -0.59 8.45
N VAL A 15 -1.75 -1.68 9.20
CA VAL A 15 -3.04 -2.21 9.67
C VAL A 15 -3.38 -1.67 11.07
N ALA A 16 -2.44 -1.76 11.99
CA ALA A 16 -2.62 -1.32 13.37
C ALA A 16 -1.27 -1.07 14.05
N MET A 17 -1.28 -0.30 15.15
CA MET A 17 -0.15 -0.12 16.04
C MET A 17 -0.61 0.03 17.49
N THR A 18 0.25 -0.34 18.44
CA THR A 18 0.04 -0.06 19.85
C THR A 18 0.22 1.43 20.14
N LYS A 19 -0.54 1.99 21.10
CA LYS A 19 -0.56 3.43 21.45
C LYS A 19 0.81 4.03 21.82
N THR A 20 1.75 3.19 22.24
CA THR A 20 3.12 3.59 22.61
C THR A 20 4.03 3.83 21.41
N VAL A 21 3.60 3.44 20.21
CA VAL A 21 4.32 3.68 18.94
C VAL A 21 3.91 5.04 18.40
N ASN A 22 4.91 5.89 18.18
CA ASN A 22 4.72 7.21 17.60
C ASN A 22 4.72 7.09 16.08
N HIS A 23 3.87 7.85 15.38
CA HIS A 23 3.77 7.82 13.93
C HIS A 23 3.93 9.22 13.33
N ASP A 24 4.80 9.36 12.32
CA ASP A 24 4.92 10.53 11.46
C ASP A 24 4.57 10.11 10.03
N ILE A 25 3.37 10.47 9.58
CA ILE A 25 2.92 10.23 8.20
C ILE A 25 3.34 11.44 7.38
N ARG A 26 4.41 11.28 6.61
CA ARG A 26 4.79 12.27 5.61
C ARG A 26 4.20 11.87 4.27
N PHE A 27 3.11 12.53 3.89
CA PHE A 27 2.65 12.46 2.51
C PHE A 27 3.75 13.05 1.62
N ALA A 28 4.44 12.21 0.85
CA ALA A 28 5.25 12.69 -0.26
C ALA A 28 4.29 13.47 -1.18
N GLY A 29 4.60 14.75 -1.37
CA GLY A 29 3.66 15.76 -1.86
C GLY A 29 2.92 15.44 -3.16
N ASP A 30 1.82 16.17 -3.30
CA ASP A 30 0.82 16.17 -4.36
C ASP A 30 0.04 14.87 -4.56
N ILE A 31 -1.27 14.95 -4.28
CA ILE A 31 -2.31 14.00 -4.70
C ILE A 31 -2.16 13.60 -6.18
N LYS A 32 -1.60 14.49 -7.02
CA LYS A 32 -1.26 14.22 -8.41
C LYS A 32 -0.16 13.16 -8.54
N ASN A 33 0.95 13.23 -7.81
CA ASN A 33 2.01 12.21 -7.91
C ASN A 33 1.57 10.85 -7.37
N ALA A 34 0.75 10.83 -6.31
CA ALA A 34 0.16 9.60 -5.78
C ALA A 34 -0.82 8.92 -6.76
N LEU A 35 -1.54 9.70 -7.59
CA LEU A 35 -2.44 9.17 -8.62
C LEU A 35 -1.76 8.86 -9.96
N PHE A 36 -0.77 9.66 -10.39
CA PHE A 36 -0.13 9.53 -11.71
C PHE A 36 1.02 8.49 -11.75
N GLY A 37 1.48 8.00 -10.59
CA GLY A 37 2.46 6.91 -10.48
C GLY A 37 1.86 5.50 -10.43
N GLY A 38 0.53 5.35 -10.36
CA GLY A 38 -0.17 4.05 -10.37
C GLY A 38 -0.20 3.30 -9.04
N GLU A 39 0.77 3.52 -8.16
CA GLU A 39 0.83 2.96 -6.80
C GLU A 39 1.30 4.08 -5.86
N GLY A 40 0.38 4.76 -5.18
CA GLY A 40 0.71 5.87 -4.28
C GLY A 40 1.49 5.38 -3.05
N LEU A 41 2.83 5.30 -3.15
CA LEU A 41 3.73 4.97 -2.05
C LEU A 41 3.82 6.17 -1.09
N ALA A 42 2.96 6.22 -0.09
CA ALA A 42 3.06 7.20 0.98
C ALA A 42 3.90 6.62 2.12
N LEU A 43 5.13 7.09 2.29
CA LEU A 43 6.06 6.59 3.30
C LEU A 43 5.77 7.19 4.69
N GLY A 44 5.48 6.34 5.66
CA GLY A 44 5.32 6.67 7.06
C GLY A 44 6.55 6.25 7.86
N THR A 45 6.85 6.99 8.93
CA THR A 45 7.88 6.63 9.90
C THR A 45 7.21 6.29 11.23
N LEU A 46 7.48 5.10 11.77
CA LEU A 46 7.05 4.70 13.10
C LEU A 46 8.26 4.63 14.04
N THR A 47 8.13 5.17 15.24
CA THR A 47 9.20 5.18 16.24
C THR A 47 8.65 4.84 17.62
N GLY A 48 9.34 3.96 18.35
CA GLY A 48 9.07 3.69 19.75
C GLY A 48 8.82 2.21 20.07
N PRO A 49 8.66 1.89 21.36
CA PRO A 49 8.41 0.54 21.79
C PRO A 49 6.96 0.12 21.51
N GLY A 50 6.77 -1.13 21.09
CA GLY A 50 5.45 -1.70 20.91
C GLY A 50 5.33 -2.63 19.70
N THR A 51 4.09 -2.89 19.32
CA THR A 51 3.77 -3.81 18.22
C THR A 51 3.10 -3.05 17.09
N VAL A 52 3.51 -3.39 15.88
CA VAL A 52 2.99 -2.86 14.62
C VAL A 52 2.56 -4.04 13.76
N TRP A 53 1.39 -3.93 13.16
CA TRP A 53 0.84 -4.93 12.25
C TRP A 53 0.81 -4.35 10.85
N LEU A 54 1.47 -5.05 9.92
CA LEU A 54 1.60 -4.65 8.53
C LEU A 54 0.95 -5.68 7.62
N GLN A 55 0.38 -5.17 6.52
CA GLN A 55 -0.15 -5.94 5.42
C GLN A 55 0.94 -6.05 4.34
N SER A 56 1.17 -7.26 3.82
CA SER A 56 2.25 -7.52 2.86
C SER A 56 2.04 -6.89 1.49
N LEU A 57 0.77 -6.76 1.09
CA LEU A 57 0.33 -6.18 -0.18
C LEU A 57 -0.84 -5.25 0.13
N PRO A 58 -0.70 -3.93 -0.05
CA PRO A 58 -1.79 -3.01 0.25
C PRO A 58 -2.99 -3.38 -0.64
N PHE A 59 -4.20 -3.29 -0.09
CA PHE A 59 -5.42 -3.78 -0.75
C PHE A 59 -5.60 -3.19 -2.16
N CYS A 60 -5.21 -1.92 -2.37
CA CYS A 60 -5.25 -1.27 -3.68
C CYS A 60 -4.38 -1.98 -4.73
N SER A 61 -3.15 -2.37 -4.41
CA SER A 61 -2.28 -3.10 -5.35
C SER A 61 -2.81 -4.50 -5.65
N LEU A 62 -3.42 -5.17 -4.67
CA LEU A 62 -4.08 -6.46 -4.90
C LEU A 62 -5.25 -6.31 -5.88
N VAL A 63 -6.08 -5.28 -5.72
CA VAL A 63 -7.20 -5.00 -6.62
C VAL A 63 -6.71 -4.69 -8.03
N ILE A 64 -5.67 -3.86 -8.18
CA ILE A 64 -5.06 -3.57 -9.49
C ILE A 64 -4.52 -4.85 -10.15
N LEU A 65 -3.85 -5.70 -9.38
CA LEU A 65 -3.34 -6.99 -9.87
C LEU A 65 -4.48 -7.89 -10.36
N ILE A 66 -5.56 -8.01 -9.58
CA ILE A 66 -6.75 -8.78 -9.98
C ILE A 66 -7.34 -8.21 -11.27
N PHE A 67 -7.52 -6.88 -11.37
CA PHE A 67 -8.03 -6.24 -12.58
C PHE A 67 -7.13 -6.48 -13.80
N ALA A 68 -5.81 -6.38 -13.65
CA ALA A 68 -4.85 -6.63 -14.73
C ALA A 68 -4.92 -8.08 -15.23
N VAL A 69 -5.02 -9.05 -14.31
CA VAL A 69 -5.19 -10.47 -14.65
C VAL A 69 -6.53 -10.73 -15.34
N MET A 70 -7.63 -10.16 -14.83
CA MET A 70 -8.95 -10.28 -15.45
C MET A 70 -8.98 -9.72 -16.87
N LYS A 71 -8.32 -8.57 -17.11
CA LYS A 71 -8.28 -7.96 -18.45
C LYS A 71 -7.49 -8.79 -19.47
N LYS A 72 -6.49 -9.55 -19.02
CA LYS A 72 -5.66 -10.40 -19.88
C LYS A 72 -6.38 -11.67 -20.36
N SER A 73 -7.51 -12.03 -19.76
CA SER A 73 -8.29 -13.23 -20.10
C SER A 73 -9.34 -13.05 -21.20
N ARG A 74 -9.45 -11.87 -21.85
CA ARG A 74 -10.25 -11.72 -23.07
C ARG A 74 -9.35 -11.71 -24.28
N SER A 75 -9.33 -12.81 -25.03
CA SER A 75 -8.77 -12.85 -26.37
C SER A 75 -9.79 -12.23 -27.35
N PRO A 76 -9.39 -11.36 -28.30
CA PRO A 76 -10.32 -10.73 -29.24
C PRO A 76 -11.10 -11.72 -30.14
N GLN A 77 -10.64 -12.98 -30.21
CA GLN A 77 -11.29 -14.03 -31.00
C GLN A 77 -12.53 -14.66 -30.32
N ASP A 78 -12.79 -14.38 -29.04
CA ASP A 78 -13.98 -14.90 -28.33
C ASP A 78 -15.26 -14.05 -28.55
N ILE A 79 -15.15 -12.88 -29.19
CA ILE A 79 -16.28 -11.95 -29.43
C ILE A 79 -16.95 -12.21 -30.79
N LEU A 80 -16.28 -12.90 -31.72
CA LEU A 80 -16.72 -13.06 -33.12
C LEU A 80 -17.51 -14.36 -33.40
N LEU A 81 -17.75 -15.19 -32.37
CA LEU A 81 -18.45 -16.48 -32.50
C LEU A 81 -19.62 -16.65 -31.50
N GLY A 82 -20.11 -15.56 -30.91
CA GLY A 82 -21.30 -15.54 -30.04
C GLY A 82 -22.54 -15.03 -30.75
#